data_AF-A0A1M3R0S4-F1
#
_entry.id   AF-A0A1M3R0S4-F1
#
_cell.length_a   1.000
_cell.length_b   1.000
_cell.length_c   1.000
_cell.angle_alpha   90.00
_cell.angle_beta   90.00
_cell.angle_gamma   90.00
#
_symmetry.space_group_name_H-M   'P 1'
#
loop_
_entity.id
_entity.type
_entity.pdbx_description
1 polymer ?
#
loop_
_entity_poly.entity_id
_entity_poly.type
_entity_poly.pdbx_seq_one_letter_code
_entity_poly.pdbx_strand_id
1 'polypeptide(L)'
;MKKNGLSFFFIVFTSIAFGQQFLWTTFKDSATKYVPIENVTEKVLEFYDHYQFYFDGSGYSKDGFFKMFEASKSFKNSNASRWKDLKNKIYKIDSLTVIAFKSNLGQGSVILVMCISKENVNLISFSNNYEQDAILTYSTDRGKFSKWFKTLLD
;
A
#
# COMPACT_ATOMS: atom_id res chain seq x y z
N MET A 1 15.63 21.16 2.64
CA MET A 1 14.77 20.25 1.84
C MET A 1 13.95 19.38 2.80
N LYS A 2 12.66 19.66 2.97
CA LYS A 2 11.76 18.88 3.85
C LYS A 2 11.03 17.84 3.01
N LYS A 3 11.31 16.55 3.25
CA LYS A 3 10.60 15.40 2.68
C LYS A 3 9.19 15.35 3.29
N ASN A 4 8.20 15.95 2.64
CA ASN A 4 6.84 16.04 3.17
C ASN A 4 5.82 15.13 2.45
N GLY A 5 6.16 14.49 1.33
CA GLY A 5 5.29 13.51 0.62
C GLY A 5 5.05 12.20 1.38
N LEU A 6 5.72 12.00 2.51
CA LEU A 6 5.65 10.77 3.29
C LEU A 6 4.54 10.76 4.35
N SER A 7 3.63 11.74 4.39
CA SER A 7 2.57 11.77 5.41
C SER A 7 1.36 10.87 5.04
N PHE A 8 1.19 10.60 3.74
CA PHE A 8 0.01 9.95 3.18
C PHE A 8 -0.02 8.43 3.40
N PHE A 9 1.11 7.74 3.20
CA PHE A 9 1.25 6.30 3.42
C PHE A 9 1.01 5.87 4.89
N PHE A 10 0.99 6.83 5.81
CA PHE A 10 1.23 6.59 7.23
C PHE A 10 -0.01 6.62 8.11
N ILE A 11 -1.13 7.11 7.59
CA ILE A 11 -2.41 7.07 8.31
C ILE A 11 -2.96 5.64 8.35
N VAL A 12 -2.47 4.74 7.48
CA VAL A 12 -3.11 3.42 7.29
C VAL A 12 -2.53 2.27 8.12
N PHE A 13 -1.51 2.49 8.94
CA PHE A 13 -0.93 1.41 9.76
C PHE A 13 -1.12 1.60 11.26
N THR A 14 -1.56 2.78 11.70
CA THR A 14 -1.72 3.08 13.14
C THR A 14 -3.17 3.04 13.61
N SER A 15 -4.14 3.04 12.70
CA SER A 15 -5.58 2.96 13.01
C SER A 15 -6.22 1.65 12.58
N ILE A 16 -5.87 0.55 13.26
CA ILE A 16 -6.82 -0.60 13.37
C ILE A 16 -8.15 -0.14 14.05
N ALA A 17 -8.18 1.06 14.61
CA ALA A 17 -9.37 1.71 15.15
C ALA A 17 -9.90 2.77 14.17
N PHE A 18 -11.02 2.44 13.51
CA PHE A 18 -11.92 3.30 12.71
C PHE A 18 -11.44 3.71 11.29
N GLY A 19 -12.07 3.11 10.28
CA GLY A 19 -12.08 3.61 8.90
C GLY A 19 -11.26 2.82 7.86
N GLN A 20 -10.53 1.78 8.28
CA GLN A 20 -9.78 0.91 7.38
C GLN A 20 -10.58 -0.33 7.00
N GLN A 21 -10.58 -0.68 5.72
CA GLN A 21 -11.30 -1.84 5.19
C GLN A 21 -10.34 -2.67 4.32
N PHE A 22 -10.11 -3.93 4.69
CA PHE A 22 -9.46 -4.88 3.80
C PHE A 22 -10.34 -5.14 2.59
N LEU A 23 -9.79 -4.96 1.39
CA LEU A 23 -10.52 -5.14 0.14
C LEU A 23 -10.30 -6.55 -0.39
N TRP A 24 -9.04 -6.94 -0.52
CA TRP A 24 -8.63 -8.26 -0.99
C TRP A 24 -7.17 -8.55 -0.67
N THR A 25 -6.79 -9.81 -0.78
CA THR A 25 -5.43 -10.31 -0.57
C THR A 25 -5.14 -11.53 -1.44
N THR A 26 -3.86 -11.77 -1.77
CA THR A 26 -3.42 -13.03 -2.39
C THR A 26 -3.07 -14.11 -1.36
N PHE A 27 -3.11 -13.78 -0.07
CA PHE A 27 -2.98 -14.76 1.00
C PHE A 27 -4.35 -15.37 1.28
N LYS A 28 -4.47 -16.70 1.21
CA LYS A 28 -5.72 -17.39 1.56
C LYS A 28 -5.96 -17.29 3.06
N ASP A 29 -6.77 -16.33 3.47
CA ASP A 29 -7.37 -16.26 4.79
C ASP A 29 -8.90 -16.37 4.70
N SER A 30 -9.56 -16.67 5.82
CA SER A 30 -11.01 -16.87 5.88
C SER A 30 -11.82 -15.57 6.04
N ALA A 31 -11.16 -14.42 6.17
CA ALA A 31 -11.79 -13.16 6.58
C ALA A 31 -11.79 -12.09 5.46
N THR A 32 -10.91 -12.24 4.49
CA THR A 32 -10.65 -11.28 3.43
C THR A 32 -10.87 -11.94 2.07
N LYS A 33 -11.39 -11.17 1.11
CA LYS A 33 -11.56 -11.65 -0.26
C LYS A 33 -10.22 -12.09 -0.85
N TYR A 34 -10.14 -13.35 -1.27
CA TYR A 34 -8.98 -13.87 -1.99
C TYR A 34 -8.99 -13.43 -3.47
N VAL A 35 -7.83 -12.99 -3.95
CA VAL A 35 -7.55 -12.69 -5.36
C VAL A 35 -6.31 -13.49 -5.77
N PRO A 36 -6.38 -14.33 -6.80
CA PRO A 36 -5.20 -15.00 -7.35
C PRO A 36 -4.17 -14.00 -7.89
N ILE A 37 -2.87 -14.33 -7.81
CA ILE A 37 -1.78 -13.41 -8.16
C ILE A 37 -1.89 -12.93 -9.62
N GLU A 38 -2.31 -13.80 -10.53
CA GLU A 38 -2.54 -13.54 -11.95
C GLU A 38 -3.60 -12.46 -12.21
N ASN A 39 -4.53 -12.26 -11.27
CA ASN A 39 -5.60 -11.27 -11.36
C ASN A 39 -5.27 -9.95 -10.64
N VAL A 40 -4.14 -9.87 -9.93
CA VAL A 40 -3.78 -8.68 -9.14
C VAL A 40 -3.60 -7.45 -10.01
N THR A 41 -2.91 -7.56 -11.15
CA THR A 41 -2.73 -6.41 -12.06
C THR A 41 -4.07 -5.84 -12.51
N GLU A 42 -5.02 -6.69 -12.90
CA GLU A 42 -6.36 -6.25 -13.31
C GLU A 42 -7.07 -5.51 -12.16
N LYS A 43 -7.03 -6.06 -10.95
CA LYS A 43 -7.63 -5.43 -9.77
C LYS A 43 -7.01 -4.10 -9.39
N VAL A 44 -5.70 -3.94 -9.58
CA VAL A 44 -5.02 -2.67 -9.33
C VAL A 44 -5.35 -1.64 -10.41
N LEU A 45 -5.55 -2.07 -11.67
CA LEU A 45 -5.97 -1.18 -12.73
C LEU A 45 -7.39 -0.63 -12.53
N GLU A 46 -8.29 -1.36 -11.86
CA GLU A 46 -9.58 -0.80 -11.44
C GLU A 46 -9.42 0.44 -10.53
N PHE A 47 -8.40 0.45 -9.67
CA PHE A 47 -8.08 1.63 -8.84
C PHE A 47 -7.44 2.74 -9.67
N TYR A 48 -6.52 2.40 -10.58
CA TYR A 48 -5.90 3.35 -11.49
C TYR A 48 -6.96 4.09 -12.32
N ASP A 49 -7.97 3.37 -12.82
CA ASP A 49 -9.03 3.93 -13.64
C ASP A 49 -10.04 4.77 -12.83
N HIS A 50 -10.13 4.54 -11.51
CA HIS A 50 -11.10 5.21 -10.64
C HIS A 50 -10.55 6.47 -9.94
N TYR A 51 -9.29 6.45 -9.53
CA TYR A 51 -8.67 7.52 -8.74
C TYR A 51 -7.85 8.44 -9.63
N GLN A 52 -7.81 9.74 -9.33
CA GLN A 52 -7.08 10.76 -10.12
C GLN A 52 -5.57 10.68 -9.98
N PHE A 53 -5.08 10.19 -8.84
CA PHE A 53 -3.67 10.16 -8.50
C PHE A 53 -3.26 8.80 -7.96
N TYR A 54 -2.00 8.45 -8.19
CA TYR A 54 -1.31 7.42 -7.45
C TYR A 54 0.05 7.90 -6.95
N PHE A 55 0.58 7.21 -5.94
CA PHE A 55 1.91 7.47 -5.40
C PHE A 55 2.72 6.18 -5.43
N ASP A 56 3.96 6.29 -5.90
CA ASP A 56 4.92 5.20 -5.93
C ASP A 56 5.77 5.21 -4.64
N GLY A 57 5.55 4.21 -3.80
CA GLY A 57 6.34 3.88 -2.63
C GLY A 57 7.06 2.54 -2.79
N SER A 58 7.46 2.17 -4.01
CA SER A 58 8.24 0.96 -4.28
C SER A 58 9.73 1.13 -3.96
N GLY A 59 10.44 0.00 -3.87
CA GLY A 59 11.91 -0.03 -3.71
C GLY A 59 12.42 -0.14 -2.26
N TYR A 60 11.55 -0.38 -1.28
CA TYR A 60 11.99 -0.62 0.09
C TYR A 60 12.35 -2.09 0.33
N SER A 61 13.51 -2.33 0.94
CA SER A 61 13.71 -3.57 1.70
C SER A 61 12.76 -3.61 2.90
N LYS A 62 12.44 -4.78 3.44
CA LYS A 62 11.62 -4.90 4.67
C LYS A 62 12.15 -4.00 5.79
N ASP A 63 13.45 -4.05 6.05
CA ASP A 63 14.12 -3.21 7.06
C ASP A 63 13.98 -1.72 6.75
N GLY A 64 14.17 -1.33 5.49
CA GLY A 64 14.01 0.04 5.03
C GLY A 64 12.58 0.54 5.23
N PHE A 65 11.59 -0.29 4.88
CA PHE A 65 10.18 -0.01 5.08
C PHE A 65 9.86 0.21 6.56
N PHE A 66 10.30 -0.67 7.45
CA PHE A 66 10.04 -0.52 8.89
C PHE A 66 10.74 0.70 9.49
N LYS A 67 12.00 0.95 9.13
CA LYS A 67 12.72 2.16 9.59
C LYS A 67 12.02 3.43 9.14
N MET A 68 11.61 3.46 7.87
CA MET A 68 10.82 4.55 7.33
C MET A 68 9.50 4.70 8.09
N PHE A 69 8.82 3.59 8.40
CA PHE A 69 7.57 3.59 9.13
C PHE A 69 7.72 4.18 10.55
N GLU A 70 8.67 3.63 11.30
CA GLU A 70 8.98 3.94 12.69
C GLU A 70 9.46 5.38 12.88
N ALA A 71 10.08 6.00 11.86
CA ALA A 71 10.51 7.39 11.88
C ALA A 71 9.37 8.42 11.74
N SER A 72 8.15 7.99 11.41
CA SER A 72 7.04 8.91 11.15
C SER A 72 6.36 9.46 12.39
N LYS A 73 5.66 10.58 12.21
CA LYS A 73 4.78 11.14 13.25
C LYS A 73 3.63 10.19 13.59
N SER A 74 3.09 9.46 12.62
CA SER A 74 1.99 8.53 12.84
C SER A 74 2.38 7.39 13.78
N PHE A 75 3.60 6.85 13.64
CA PHE A 75 4.09 5.79 14.52
C PHE A 75 4.11 6.19 16.00
N LYS A 76 4.32 7.47 16.33
CA LYS A 76 4.33 7.96 17.71
C LYS A 76 3.02 7.70 18.46
N ASN A 77 1.92 7.56 17.74
CA ASN A 77 0.59 7.25 18.29
C ASN A 77 0.19 5.78 18.08
N SER A 78 1.11 4.92 17.64
CA SER A 78 0.82 3.52 17.36
C SER A 78 0.89 2.64 18.61
N ASN A 79 0.11 1.55 18.61
CA ASN A 79 0.22 0.53 19.65
C ASN A 79 1.45 -0.35 19.37
N ALA A 80 2.47 -0.25 20.22
CA ALA A 80 3.75 -0.95 20.06
C ALA A 80 3.62 -2.48 19.95
N SER A 81 2.67 -3.10 20.66
CA SER A 81 2.43 -4.54 20.59
C SER A 81 1.86 -4.93 19.22
N ARG A 82 0.81 -4.23 18.77
CA ARG A 82 0.19 -4.49 17.44
C ARG A 82 1.18 -4.26 16.31
N TRP A 83 2.04 -3.24 16.44
CA TRP A 83 3.12 -3.01 15.49
C TRP A 83 4.11 -4.17 15.44
N LYS A 84 4.57 -4.65 16.60
CA LYS A 84 5.47 -5.80 16.68
C LYS A 84 4.85 -7.04 16.03
N ASP A 85 3.56 -7.29 16.25
CA ASP A 85 2.85 -8.42 15.66
C ASP A 85 2.75 -8.30 14.14
N LEU A 86 2.42 -7.12 13.62
CA LEU A 86 2.39 -6.84 12.18
C LEU A 86 3.77 -7.02 11.56
N LYS A 87 4.80 -6.41 12.17
CA LYS A 87 6.20 -6.52 11.73
C LYS A 87 6.62 -7.99 11.62
N ASN A 88 6.34 -8.79 12.65
CA ASN A 88 6.61 -10.22 12.65
C ASN A 88 5.86 -10.97 11.53
N LYS A 89 4.58 -10.65 11.29
CA LYS A 89 3.80 -11.26 10.19
C LYS A 89 4.43 -10.95 8.84
N ILE A 90 4.80 -9.70 8.58
CA ILE A 90 5.43 -9.27 7.32
C ILE A 90 6.80 -9.94 7.14
N TYR A 91 7.62 -10.05 8.19
CA TYR A 91 8.91 -10.75 8.07
C TYR A 91 8.75 -12.23 7.72
N LYS A 92 7.71 -12.90 8.23
CA LYS A 92 7.42 -14.30 7.94
C LYS A 92 6.93 -14.56 6.51
N ILE A 93 6.58 -13.53 5.75
CA ILE A 93 6.20 -13.68 4.34
C ILE A 93 7.44 -14.03 3.52
N ASP A 94 7.47 -15.25 2.99
CA ASP A 94 8.54 -15.81 2.16
C ASP A 94 8.18 -15.84 0.67
N SER A 95 6.89 -15.85 0.36
CA SER A 95 6.30 -15.87 -0.98
C SER A 95 5.54 -14.57 -1.25
N LEU A 96 5.50 -14.15 -2.51
CA LEU A 96 4.86 -12.90 -2.88
C LEU A 96 3.40 -12.84 -2.40
N THR A 97 3.13 -11.86 -1.56
CA THR A 97 1.81 -11.59 -1.00
C THR A 97 1.41 -10.17 -1.34
N VAL A 98 0.24 -9.98 -1.94
CA VAL A 98 -0.31 -8.67 -2.25
C VAL A 98 -1.57 -8.44 -1.44
N ILE A 99 -1.63 -7.29 -0.77
CA ILE A 99 -2.76 -6.91 0.08
C ILE A 99 -3.24 -5.54 -0.38
N ALA A 100 -4.56 -5.41 -0.56
CA ALA A 100 -5.20 -4.13 -0.80
C ALA A 100 -6.16 -3.77 0.33
N PHE A 101 -6.07 -2.53 0.81
CA PHE A 101 -7.01 -1.99 1.79
C PHE A 101 -7.36 -0.54 1.48
N LYS A 102 -8.55 -0.15 1.90
CA LYS A 102 -9.06 1.22 1.82
C LYS A 102 -8.93 1.88 3.18
N SER A 103 -8.55 3.15 3.18
CA SER A 103 -8.64 4.03 4.35
C SER A 103 -9.50 5.25 4.03
N ASN A 104 -10.12 5.83 5.05
CA ASN A 104 -10.82 7.10 4.96
C ASN A 104 -9.99 8.18 5.65
N LEU A 105 -9.74 9.29 4.96
CA LEU A 105 -8.99 10.44 5.48
C LEU A 105 -9.89 11.62 5.85
N GLY A 106 -11.21 11.42 5.93
CA GLY A 106 -12.21 12.46 6.22
C GLY A 106 -12.53 13.36 5.03
N GLN A 107 -11.55 13.67 4.19
CA GLN A 107 -11.71 14.44 2.94
C GLN A 107 -11.76 13.57 1.68
N GLY A 108 -11.74 12.24 1.84
CA GLY A 108 -11.71 11.31 0.73
C GLY A 108 -11.29 9.91 1.19
N SER A 109 -11.15 9.01 0.23
CA SER A 109 -10.65 7.67 0.48
C SER A 109 -9.34 7.42 -0.23
N VAL A 110 -8.53 6.55 0.36
CA VAL A 110 -7.25 6.12 -0.17
C VAL A 110 -7.27 4.62 -0.30
N ILE A 111 -6.79 4.11 -1.42
CA ILE A 111 -6.49 2.68 -1.55
C ILE A 111 -5.00 2.51 -1.39
N LEU A 112 -4.58 1.58 -0.54
CA LEU A 112 -3.20 1.14 -0.48
C LEU A 112 -3.12 -0.28 -1.03
N VAL A 113 -2.15 -0.51 -1.91
CA VAL A 113 -1.75 -1.82 -2.41
C VAL A 113 -0.32 -2.06 -1.92
N MET A 114 -0.12 -3.12 -1.16
CA MET A 114 1.18 -3.53 -0.65
C MET A 114 1.58 -4.86 -1.29
N CYS A 115 2.71 -4.88 -1.99
CA CYS A 115 3.32 -6.10 -2.52
C CYS A 115 4.50 -6.48 -1.62
N ILE A 116 4.43 -7.63 -0.97
CA ILE A 116 5.38 -8.09 0.03
C ILE A 116 6.04 -9.36 -0.51
N SER A 117 7.35 -9.31 -0.72
CA SER A 117 8.16 -10.47 -1.06
C SER A 117 8.99 -10.90 0.16
N LYS A 118 9.86 -11.90 -0.03
CA LYS A 118 10.82 -12.30 0.99
C LYS A 118 11.70 -11.14 1.48
N GLU A 119 12.16 -10.29 0.57
CA GLU A 119 13.17 -9.26 0.88
C GLU A 119 12.59 -7.83 0.88
N ASN A 120 11.55 -7.59 0.08
CA ASN A 120 11.09 -6.24 -0.25
C ASN A 120 9.62 -6.01 0.11
N VAL A 121 9.29 -4.73 0.37
CA VAL A 121 7.93 -4.22 0.50
C VAL A 121 7.77 -3.09 -0.50
N ASN A 122 6.87 -3.27 -1.46
CA ASN A 122 6.50 -2.22 -2.41
C ASN A 122 5.10 -1.69 -2.07
N LEU A 123 4.94 -0.37 -2.15
CA LEU A 123 3.69 0.30 -1.84
C LEU A 123 3.21 1.13 -3.01
N ILE A 124 1.92 1.04 -3.32
CA ILE A 124 1.22 1.98 -4.18
C ILE A 124 0.02 2.50 -3.42
N SER A 125 -0.19 3.82 -3.45
CA SER A 125 -1.44 4.39 -2.95
C SER A 125 -2.19 5.10 -4.07
N PHE A 126 -3.52 5.06 -4.03
CA PHE A 126 -4.42 5.75 -4.95
C PHE A 126 -5.32 6.72 -4.20
N SER A 127 -5.56 7.90 -4.79
CA SER A 127 -6.28 9.00 -4.14
C SER A 127 -6.91 9.94 -5.15
N ASN A 128 -7.94 10.68 -4.72
CA ASN A 128 -8.45 11.85 -5.44
C ASN A 128 -7.92 13.17 -4.86
N ASN A 129 -7.20 13.10 -3.74
CA ASN A 129 -6.58 14.26 -3.12
C ASN A 129 -5.17 14.41 -3.65
N TYR A 130 -4.89 15.58 -4.24
CA TYR A 130 -3.54 15.93 -4.67
C TYR A 130 -2.64 16.17 -3.46
N GLU A 131 -1.48 15.54 -3.44
CA GLU A 131 -0.41 15.81 -2.49
C GLU A 131 0.93 15.92 -3.22
N GLN A 132 1.97 16.32 -2.49
CA GLN A 132 3.32 16.37 -3.03
C GLN A 132 3.73 14.96 -3.53
N ASP A 133 4.35 14.92 -4.71
CA ASP A 133 4.81 13.70 -5.38
C ASP A 133 3.69 12.82 -5.98
N ALA A 134 2.45 13.32 -6.07
CA ALA A 134 1.35 12.63 -6.73
C ALA A 134 1.59 12.47 -8.24
N ILE A 135 1.31 11.29 -8.77
CA ILE A 135 1.39 10.97 -10.19
C ILE A 135 -0.04 10.83 -10.74
N LEU A 136 -0.34 11.50 -11.84
CA LEU A 136 -1.66 11.47 -12.47
C LEU A 136 -1.94 10.11 -13.15
N THR A 137 -3.17 9.63 -13.02
CA THR A 137 -3.66 8.38 -13.63
C THR A 137 -4.22 8.61 -15.03
N TYR A 138 -3.39 9.11 -15.95
CA TYR A 138 -3.85 9.33 -17.33
C TYR A 138 -4.22 8.02 -18.01
N SER A 139 -5.39 7.99 -18.67
CA SER A 139 -5.84 6.82 -19.44
C SER A 139 -4.82 6.39 -20.50
N THR A 140 -4.07 7.35 -21.08
CA THR A 140 -2.99 7.11 -22.05
C THR A 140 -1.76 6.42 -21.44
N ASP A 141 -1.54 6.55 -20.13
CA ASP A 141 -0.40 5.94 -19.42
C ASP A 141 -0.75 4.64 -18.70
N ARG A 142 -2.05 4.27 -18.66
CA ARG A 142 -2.54 3.01 -18.07
C ARG A 142 -1.73 1.77 -18.49
N GLY A 143 -1.38 1.68 -19.78
CA GLY A 143 -0.57 0.56 -20.29
C GLY A 143 0.88 0.56 -19.78
N LYS A 144 1.49 1.73 -19.61
CA LYS A 144 2.83 1.87 -19.02
C LYS A 144 2.80 1.52 -17.53
N PHE A 145 1.80 2.03 -16.82
CA PHE A 145 1.57 1.69 -15.41
C PHE A 145 1.39 0.18 -15.22
N SER A 146 0.56 -0.48 -16.05
CA SER A 146 0.37 -1.93 -15.98
C SER A 146 1.68 -2.71 -16.14
N LYS A 147 2.53 -2.31 -17.09
CA LYS A 147 3.84 -2.94 -17.30
C LYS A 147 4.77 -2.74 -16.11
N TRP A 148 4.85 -1.51 -15.59
CA TRP A 148 5.66 -1.20 -14.41
C TRP A 148 5.16 -1.95 -13.17
N PHE A 149 3.86 -1.94 -12.91
CA PHE A 149 3.30 -2.60 -11.72
C PHE A 149 3.55 -4.11 -11.73
N LYS A 150 3.53 -4.75 -12.91
CA LYS A 150 3.88 -6.18 -13.05
C LYS A 150 5.31 -6.48 -12.58
N THR A 151 6.27 -5.57 -12.76
CA THR A 151 7.64 -5.79 -12.27
C THR A 151 7.75 -5.78 -10.74
N LEU A 152 6.69 -5.38 -10.03
CA LEU A 152 6.60 -5.49 -8.57
C LEU A 152 6.01 -6.82 -8.11
N LEU A 153 5.49 -7.61 -9.06
CA LEU A 153 4.88 -8.93 -8.85
C LEU A 153 5.77 -10.09 -9.34
N ASP A 154 6.91 -9.78 -9.95
CA ASP A 154 7.93 -10.74 -10.37
C ASP A 154 8.96 -10.96 -9.25
#